data_AF-A0A1D3MV09-F1
#
_entry.id   AF-A0A1D3MV09-F1
#
_cell.length_a   1.000
_cell.length_b   1.000
_cell.length_c   1.000
_cell.angle_alpha   90.00
_cell.angle_beta   90.00
_cell.angle_gamma   90.00
#
_symmetry.space_group_name_H-M   'P 1'
#
loop_
_entity.id
_entity.type
_entity.pdbx_description
1 polymer ?
#
loop_
_entity_poly.entity_id
_entity_poly.type
_entity_poly.pdbx_seq_one_letter_code
_entity_poly.pdbx_strand_id
1 'polypeptide(L)'
;MLREKELLYYLINATDYIGNSLEIKNTPGVKDKLIEKGYLEDVDGIKFTEKAIDLLNNFFEKHASRALEVLKMLRLPTHEVSFGEICYWMAMEDQMYCVKYLLKRLNEDGKIQLDKSSNWGTPIKY
;
A
#
# COMPACT_ATOMS: atom_id res chain seq x y z
N MET A 1 -12.37 17.13 -7.38
CA MET A 1 -12.65 15.70 -7.68
C MET A 1 -11.43 14.89 -7.28
N LEU A 2 -11.57 13.77 -6.56
CA LEU A 2 -10.40 12.96 -6.14
C LEU A 2 -9.68 12.39 -7.36
N ARG A 3 -8.37 12.61 -7.46
CA ARG A 3 -7.49 12.00 -8.49
C ARG A 3 -7.23 10.54 -8.17
N GLU A 4 -6.82 9.75 -9.17
CA GLU A 4 -6.51 8.32 -8.99
C GLU A 4 -5.48 8.07 -7.87
N LYS A 5 -4.43 8.91 -7.79
CA LYS A 5 -3.43 8.87 -6.72
C LYS A 5 -4.06 9.04 -5.32
N GLU A 6 -5.03 9.92 -5.17
CA GLU A 6 -5.73 10.18 -3.90
C GLU A 6 -6.71 9.05 -3.56
N LEU A 7 -7.38 8.47 -4.58
CA LEU A 7 -8.22 7.29 -4.39
C LEU A 7 -7.39 6.10 -3.88
N LEU A 8 -6.28 5.79 -4.55
CA LEU A 8 -5.36 4.74 -4.13
C LEU A 8 -4.85 4.96 -2.70
N TYR A 9 -4.46 6.19 -2.35
CA TYR A 9 -4.04 6.53 -0.99
C TYR A 9 -5.09 6.11 0.06
N TYR A 10 -6.35 6.55 -0.10
CA TYR A 10 -7.39 6.25 0.88
C TYR A 10 -7.74 4.76 0.91
N LEU A 11 -7.85 4.12 -0.25
CA LEU A 11 -8.15 2.69 -0.33
C LEU A 11 -7.05 1.85 0.31
N ILE A 12 -5.78 2.13 -0.01
CA ILE A 12 -4.61 1.43 0.58
C ILE A 12 -4.58 1.61 2.10
N ASN A 13 -4.76 2.83 2.61
CA ASN A 13 -4.79 3.09 4.05
C ASN A 13 -5.87 2.28 4.77
N ALA A 14 -7.02 2.09 4.11
CA ALA A 14 -8.14 1.38 4.68
C ALA A 14 -8.08 -0.15 4.54
N THR A 15 -7.08 -0.70 3.83
CA THR A 15 -6.83 -2.15 3.81
C THR A 15 -6.33 -2.65 5.16
N ASP A 16 -6.56 -3.92 5.48
CA ASP A 16 -6.03 -4.55 6.70
C ASP A 16 -4.50 -4.63 6.71
N TYR A 17 -3.84 -4.53 5.55
CA TYR A 17 -2.38 -4.43 5.50
C TYR A 17 -1.88 -3.15 6.17
N ILE A 18 -2.58 -2.02 6.01
CA ILE A 18 -2.16 -0.75 6.61
C ILE A 18 -2.91 -0.50 7.92
N GLY A 19 -4.21 -0.76 7.95
CA GLY A 19 -5.06 -0.67 9.14
C GLY A 19 -5.39 0.77 9.55
N ASN A 20 -5.21 1.76 8.66
CA ASN A 20 -5.44 3.18 8.93
C ASN A 20 -6.75 3.68 8.28
N SER A 21 -7.86 2.97 8.55
CA SER A 21 -9.19 3.35 8.05
C SER A 21 -9.71 4.69 8.60
N LEU A 22 -9.08 5.21 9.66
CA LEU A 22 -9.41 6.51 10.26
C LEU A 22 -9.15 7.68 9.31
N GLU A 23 -8.22 7.57 8.35
CA GLU A 23 -7.98 8.60 7.34
C GLU A 23 -9.25 8.93 6.54
N ILE A 24 -10.03 7.91 6.18
CA ILE A 24 -11.30 8.09 5.46
C ILE A 24 -12.35 8.73 6.36
N LYS A 25 -12.41 8.35 7.64
CA LYS A 25 -13.39 8.86 8.61
C LYS A 25 -13.10 10.31 9.00
N ASN A 26 -11.83 10.65 9.17
CA ASN A 26 -11.39 11.95 9.68
C ASN A 26 -11.27 13.00 8.57
N THR A 27 -11.23 12.60 7.30
CA THR A 27 -11.18 13.55 6.18
C THR A 27 -12.59 13.88 5.68
N PRO A 28 -13.08 15.13 5.85
CA PRO A 28 -14.45 15.49 5.50
C PRO A 28 -14.82 15.20 4.03
N GLY A 29 -15.93 14.50 3.84
CA GLY A 29 -16.50 14.19 2.52
C GLY A 29 -15.68 13.22 1.67
N VAL A 30 -14.65 12.56 2.20
CA VAL A 30 -13.90 11.53 1.46
C VAL A 30 -14.70 10.25 1.35
N LYS A 31 -15.32 9.79 2.45
CA LYS A 31 -16.19 8.59 2.43
C LYS A 31 -17.28 8.73 1.37
N ASP A 32 -18.03 9.83 1.39
CA ASP A 32 -19.12 10.09 0.45
C ASP A 32 -18.64 10.10 -1.00
N LYS A 33 -17.49 10.73 -1.28
CA LYS A 33 -16.90 10.73 -2.63
C LYS A 33 -16.45 9.34 -3.09
N LEU A 34 -15.97 8.50 -2.18
CA LEU A 34 -15.58 7.13 -2.49
C LEU A 34 -16.82 6.27 -2.77
N ILE A 35 -17.92 6.48 -2.05
CA ILE A 35 -19.23 5.86 -2.31
C ILE A 35 -19.79 6.32 -3.66
N GLU A 36 -19.84 7.63 -3.91
CA GLU A 36 -20.34 8.23 -5.17
C GLU A 36 -19.56 7.71 -6.39
N LYS A 37 -18.25 7.50 -6.24
CA LYS A 37 -17.39 6.92 -7.30
C LYS A 37 -17.47 5.39 -7.40
N GLY A 38 -18.21 4.74 -6.51
CA GLY A 38 -18.45 3.29 -6.50
C GLY A 38 -17.27 2.47 -5.97
N TYR A 39 -16.42 3.03 -5.11
CA TYR A 39 -15.29 2.32 -4.47
C TYR A 39 -15.63 1.80 -3.07
N LEU A 40 -16.60 2.39 -2.40
CA LEU A 40 -17.11 1.93 -1.11
C LEU A 40 -18.62 1.66 -1.20
N GLU A 41 -19.08 0.70 -0.41
CA GLU A 41 -20.51 0.52 -0.18
C GLU A 41 -21.05 1.58 0.79
N ASP A 42 -22.31 1.98 0.59
CA ASP A 42 -23.03 2.90 1.47
C ASP A 42 -23.56 2.17 2.71
N VAL A 43 -22.64 1.83 3.61
CA VAL A 43 -22.93 1.12 4.87
C VAL A 43 -22.18 1.74 6.04
N ASP A 44 -22.59 1.37 7.25
CA ASP A 44 -21.90 1.71 8.49
C ASP A 44 -20.56 0.98 8.61
N GLY A 45 -19.52 1.53 7.98
CA GLY A 45 -18.17 0.99 8.01
C GLY A 45 -17.36 1.37 6.79
N ILE A 46 -16.20 0.71 6.63
CA ILE A 46 -15.46 0.65 5.38
C ILE A 46 -15.72 -0.73 4.79
N LYS A 47 -16.38 -0.77 3.63
CA LYS A 47 -16.56 -1.99 2.85
C LYS A 47 -16.23 -1.68 1.39
N PHE A 48 -15.21 -2.33 0.87
CA PHE A 48 -14.78 -2.15 -0.52
C PHE A 48 -15.76 -2.81 -1.48
N THR A 49 -16.02 -2.13 -2.59
CA THR A 49 -16.69 -2.74 -3.75
C THR A 49 -15.69 -3.54 -4.58
N GLU A 50 -16.20 -4.35 -5.52
CA GLU A 50 -15.37 -5.05 -6.52
C GLU A 50 -14.47 -4.08 -7.30
N LYS A 51 -14.99 -2.90 -7.67
CA LYS A 51 -14.23 -1.84 -8.33
C LYS A 51 -13.01 -1.35 -7.52
N ALA A 52 -13.13 -1.27 -6.19
CA ALA A 52 -12.00 -0.90 -5.34
C ALA A 52 -10.98 -2.03 -5.25
N ILE A 53 -11.45 -3.27 -5.15
CA ILE A 53 -10.59 -4.46 -5.16
C ILE A 53 -9.81 -4.54 -6.47
N ASP A 54 -10.47 -4.34 -7.61
CA ASP A 54 -9.85 -4.32 -8.94
C ASP A 54 -8.79 -3.22 -9.05
N LEU A 55 -9.07 -2.02 -8.56
CA LEU A 55 -8.09 -0.93 -8.57
C LEU A 55 -6.84 -1.28 -7.74
N LEU A 56 -7.03 -1.88 -6.56
CA LEU A 56 -5.93 -2.32 -5.69
C LEU A 56 -5.13 -3.48 -6.31
N ASN A 57 -5.81 -4.43 -6.96
CA ASN A 57 -5.20 -5.54 -7.68
C ASN A 57 -4.40 -5.07 -8.88
N ASN A 58 -4.98 -4.23 -9.73
CA ASN A 58 -4.30 -3.63 -10.87
C ASN A 58 -3.07 -2.84 -10.44
N PHE A 59 -3.16 -2.08 -9.34
CA PHE A 59 -2.00 -1.40 -8.75
C PHE A 59 -0.92 -2.40 -8.33
N PHE A 60 -1.29 -3.47 -7.62
CA PHE A 60 -0.33 -4.49 -7.19
C PHE A 60 0.35 -5.18 -8.36
N GLU A 61 -0.42 -5.71 -9.32
CA GLU A 61 0.11 -6.44 -10.49
C GLU A 61 1.05 -5.57 -11.32
N LYS A 62 0.72 -4.30 -11.49
CA LYS A 62 1.55 -3.33 -12.23
C LYS A 62 2.91 -3.06 -11.56
N HIS A 63 3.00 -3.19 -10.24
CA HIS A 63 4.17 -2.74 -9.47
C HIS A 63 4.93 -3.87 -8.75
N ALA A 64 4.35 -5.06 -8.63
CA ALA A 64 4.93 -6.18 -7.89
C ALA A 64 6.29 -6.65 -8.45
N SER A 65 6.42 -6.77 -9.78
CA SER A 65 7.67 -7.19 -10.42
C SER A 65 8.81 -6.21 -10.13
N ARG A 66 8.54 -4.91 -10.30
CA ARG A 66 9.50 -3.84 -9.99
C ARG A 66 9.89 -3.83 -8.53
N ALA A 67 8.94 -4.03 -7.61
CA ALA A 67 9.24 -4.13 -6.18
C ALA A 67 10.22 -5.27 -5.90
N LEU A 68 10.01 -6.45 -6.48
CA LEU A 68 10.94 -7.58 -6.34
C LEU A 68 12.33 -7.29 -6.93
N GLU A 69 12.41 -6.60 -8.07
CA GLU A 69 13.68 -6.19 -8.68
C GLU A 69 14.45 -5.21 -7.80
N VAL A 70 13.77 -4.18 -7.28
CA VAL A 70 14.35 -3.20 -6.36
C VAL A 70 14.90 -3.89 -5.11
N LEU A 71 14.14 -4.80 -4.52
CA LEU A 71 14.60 -5.58 -3.37
C LEU A 71 15.86 -6.40 -3.72
N LYS A 72 15.84 -7.17 -4.80
CA LYS A 72 17.01 -7.97 -5.25
C LYS A 72 18.25 -7.11 -5.45
N MET A 73 18.10 -5.92 -6.03
CA MET A 73 19.19 -4.98 -6.24
C MET A 73 19.74 -4.43 -4.91
N LEU A 74 18.87 -4.06 -3.97
CA LEU A 74 19.27 -3.50 -2.68
C LEU A 74 19.94 -4.51 -1.74
N ARG A 75 19.70 -5.81 -1.93
CA ARG A 75 20.30 -6.89 -1.14
C ARG A 75 21.82 -7.04 -1.34
N LEU A 76 22.40 -6.45 -2.39
CA LEU A 76 23.82 -6.46 -2.67
C LEU A 76 24.41 -5.09 -2.25
N PRO A 77 24.92 -4.89 -1.02
CA PRO A 77 25.74 -5.79 -0.20
C PRO A 77 25.26 -6.02 1.25
N THR A 78 24.09 -5.51 1.66
CA THR A 78 23.59 -5.57 3.04
C THR A 78 22.28 -6.34 3.12
N HIS A 79 22.12 -7.15 4.17
CA HIS A 79 20.85 -7.84 4.50
C HIS A 79 19.82 -6.90 5.16
N GLU A 80 20.15 -5.61 5.22
CA GLU A 80 19.42 -4.57 5.92
C GLU A 80 19.30 -3.39 4.96
N VAL A 81 18.06 -3.01 4.65
CA VAL A 81 17.74 -1.92 3.71
C VAL A 81 16.71 -1.03 4.39
N SER A 82 16.90 0.29 4.36
CA SER A 82 15.91 1.20 4.95
C SER A 82 14.65 1.29 4.09
N PHE A 83 13.49 1.54 4.71
CA PHE A 83 12.24 1.75 3.97
C PHE A 83 12.35 2.92 2.98
N GLY A 84 13.02 4.00 3.38
CA GLY A 84 13.25 5.17 2.55
C GLY A 84 14.04 4.86 1.27
N GLU A 85 15.04 3.97 1.33
CA GLU A 85 15.78 3.52 0.14
C GLU A 85 14.88 2.72 -0.81
N ILE A 86 14.04 1.83 -0.29
CA ILE A 86 13.09 1.08 -1.12
C ILE A 86 12.12 2.05 -1.81
N CYS A 87 11.57 3.03 -1.08
CA CYS A 87 10.70 4.06 -1.63
C CYS A 87 11.38 4.89 -2.72
N TYR A 88 12.64 5.28 -2.50
CA TYR A 88 13.45 6.02 -3.47
C TYR A 88 13.59 5.26 -4.79
N TRP A 89 13.99 3.99 -4.75
CA TRP A 89 14.18 3.17 -5.96
C TRP A 89 12.86 2.76 -6.64
N MET A 90 11.79 2.65 -5.86
CA MET A 90 10.44 2.49 -6.41
C MET A 90 9.90 3.77 -7.07
N ALA A 91 10.56 4.92 -6.87
CA ALA A 91 10.07 6.24 -7.26
C ALA A 91 8.64 6.49 -6.74
N MET A 92 8.38 6.09 -5.49
CA MET A 92 7.10 6.24 -4.81
C MET A 92 7.29 7.00 -3.50
N GLU A 93 6.31 7.83 -3.16
CA GLU A 93 6.30 8.57 -1.91
C GLU A 93 6.02 7.63 -0.73
N ASP A 94 6.87 7.68 0.29
CA ASP A 94 6.75 6.89 1.54
C ASP A 94 5.38 7.09 2.20
N GLN A 95 4.95 8.35 2.31
CA GLN A 95 3.72 8.77 3.00
C GLN A 95 2.43 8.22 2.37
N MET A 96 2.50 7.68 1.14
CA MET A 96 1.33 7.11 0.49
C MET A 96 1.02 5.67 0.92
N TYR A 97 1.92 5.03 1.69
CA TYR A 97 1.85 3.62 2.05
C TYR A 97 1.81 2.64 0.87
N CYS A 98 1.96 3.12 -0.37
CA CYS A 98 2.01 2.32 -1.60
C CYS A 98 3.06 1.22 -1.52
N VAL A 99 4.30 1.56 -1.15
CA VAL A 99 5.39 0.59 -1.04
C VAL A 99 5.14 -0.38 0.12
N LYS A 100 4.67 0.11 1.27
CA LYS A 100 4.32 -0.73 2.42
C LYS A 100 3.24 -1.76 2.08
N TYR A 101 2.21 -1.34 1.35
CA TYR A 101 1.16 -2.21 0.82
C TYR A 101 1.73 -3.28 -0.12
N LEU A 102 2.55 -2.89 -1.09
CA LEU A 102 3.20 -3.83 -2.01
C LEU A 102 4.02 -4.89 -1.26
N LEU A 103 4.85 -4.48 -0.30
CA LEU A 103 5.70 -5.39 0.47
C LEU A 103 4.90 -6.35 1.34
N LYS A 104 3.86 -5.86 2.02
CA LYS A 104 3.00 -6.73 2.84
C LYS A 104 2.24 -7.75 2.00
N ARG A 105 1.73 -7.34 0.83
CA ARG A 105 1.05 -8.25 -0.08
C ARG A 105 2.01 -9.26 -0.72
N LEU A 106 3.22 -8.85 -1.12
CA LEU A 106 4.26 -9.78 -1.58
C LEU A 106 4.67 -10.80 -0.51
N ASN A 107 4.67 -10.39 0.76
CA ASN A 107 4.93 -11.29 1.88
C ASN A 107 3.80 -12.31 2.10
N GLU A 108 2.55 -11.87 1.98
CA GLU A 108 1.38 -12.77 2.03
C GLU A 108 1.37 -13.76 0.86
N ASP A 109 1.74 -13.31 -0.35
CA ASP A 109 1.91 -14.15 -1.53
C ASP A 109 3.16 -15.08 -1.46
N GLY A 110 3.93 -15.03 -0.36
CA GLY A 110 5.13 -15.82 -0.15
C GLY A 110 6.30 -15.50 -1.09
N LYS A 111 6.30 -14.31 -1.72
CA LYS A 111 7.35 -13.87 -2.64
C LYS A 111 8.57 -13.29 -1.92
N ILE A 112 8.37 -12.77 -0.71
CA ILE A 112 9.40 -12.28 0.21
C ILE A 112 9.04 -12.73 1.64
N GLN A 113 9.96 -12.62 2.60
CA GLN A 113 9.71 -12.98 3.99
C GLN A 113 10.10 -11.84 4.93
N LEU A 114 9.18 -10.91 5.16
CA LEU A 114 9.37 -9.81 6.11
C LEU A 114 9.57 -10.38 7.53
N ASP A 115 10.66 -9.97 8.19
CA ASP A 115 10.86 -10.30 9.60
C ASP A 115 9.75 -9.68 10.47
N LYS A 116 9.23 -10.44 11.42
CA LYS A 116 8.14 -10.01 12.33
C LYS A 116 8.55 -8.82 13.19
N SER A 117 9.84 -8.63 13.45
CA SER A 117 10.36 -7.46 14.19
C SER A 117 10.69 -6.25 13.32
N SER A 118 10.53 -6.34 11.99
CA SER A 118 10.85 -5.22 11.09
C SER A 118 9.92 -4.03 11.34
N ASN A 119 10.44 -3.04 12.07
CA ASN A 119 9.82 -1.72 12.16
C ASN A 119 10.20 -0.93 10.89
N TRP A 120 9.23 -0.27 10.27
CA TRP A 120 9.42 0.55 9.07
C TRP A 120 10.37 1.74 9.29
N GLY A 121 10.59 2.14 10.55
CA GLY A 121 11.56 3.17 10.94
C GLY A 121 12.99 2.67 11.20
N THR A 122 13.23 1.35 11.10
CA THR A 122 14.56 0.72 11.22
C THR A 122 14.89 -0.02 9.92
N PRO A 123 16.14 -0.47 9.71
CA PRO A 123 16.45 -1.30 8.56
C PRO A 123 15.55 -2.53 8.50
N ILE A 124 14.94 -2.75 7.34
CA ILE A 124 14.00 -3.84 7.09
C ILE A 124 14.81 -5.07 6.70
N LYS A 125 14.49 -6.20 7.36
CA LYS A 125 14.91 -7.54 6.97
C LYS A 125 13.75 -8.25 6.30
N TYR A 126 13.99 -8.87 5.14
CA TYR A 126 12.97 -9.49 4.30
C TYR A 126 13.47 -10.68 3.47
#